data_AF-A0A8R1I3Y4-F1
#
_entry.id   AF-A0A8R1I3Y4-F1
#
_cell.length_a   1.000
_cell.length_b   1.000
_cell.length_c   1.000
_cell.angle_alpha   90.00
_cell.angle_beta   90.00
_cell.angle_gamma   90.00
#
_symmetry.space_group_name_H-M   'P 1'
#
loop_
_entity.id
_entity.type
_entity.pdbx_description
1 polymer ?
#
loop_
_entity_poly.entity_id
_entity_poly.type
_entity_poly.pdbx_seq_one_letter_code
_entity_poly.pdbx_strand_id
1 'polypeptide(L)'
;MEVQIDVRSEEPTQPILNELIRRRARIQNSDRINESTVRITANLPLSETENLSRTVRTLTSGFGDISVQISGYQEVPDFERNAILERRHGSL
;
A
#
# COMPACT_ATOMS: atom_id res chain seq x y z
N MET A 1 -5.48 -2.21 5.87
CA MET A 1 -5.50 -0.82 5.36
C MET A 1 -5.97 -0.88 3.94
N GLU A 2 -7.07 -0.19 3.63
CA GLU A 2 -7.48 0.05 2.26
C GLU A 2 -6.76 1.29 1.75
N VAL A 3 -6.16 1.18 0.56
CA VAL A 3 -5.38 2.24 -0.06
C VAL A 3 -5.92 2.48 -1.45
N GLN A 4 -6.17 3.76 -1.72
CA GLN A 4 -6.54 4.27 -3.04
C GLN A 4 -5.44 5.22 -3.51
N ILE A 5 -4.96 5.01 -4.73
CA ILE A 5 -3.97 5.86 -5.38
C ILE A 5 -4.54 6.31 -6.72
N ASP A 6 -4.64 7.62 -6.91
CA ASP A 6 -5.07 8.23 -8.15
C ASP A 6 -3.86 8.86 -8.86
N VAL A 7 -3.63 8.45 -10.10
CA VAL A 7 -2.53 8.94 -10.93
C VAL A 7 -3.00 9.34 -12.29
N ARG A 8 -2.24 10.21 -12.96
CA ARG A 8 -2.57 10.62 -14.33
C ARG A 8 -2.45 9.44 -15.29
N SER A 9 -3.37 9.33 -16.24
CA SER A 9 -3.39 8.24 -17.23
C SER A 9 -2.14 8.19 -18.12
N GLU A 10 -1.41 9.30 -18.23
CA GLU A 10 -0.14 9.44 -18.96
C GLU A 10 1.08 8.91 -18.18
N GLU A 11 0.96 8.76 -16.85
CA GLU A 11 2.05 8.28 -15.99
C GLU A 11 2.06 6.75 -15.94
N PRO A 12 3.24 6.11 -15.85
CA PRO A 12 3.34 4.67 -15.74
C PRO A 12 2.81 4.19 -14.38
N THR A 13 1.83 3.28 -14.39
CA THR A 13 1.26 2.68 -13.18
C THR A 13 2.10 1.50 -12.64
N GLN A 14 2.90 0.87 -13.52
CA GLN A 14 3.69 -0.32 -13.18
C GLN A 14 4.65 -0.13 -11.98
N PRO A 15 5.37 1.01 -11.83
CA PRO A 15 6.22 1.25 -10.67
C PRO A 15 5.45 1.23 -9.34
N ILE A 16 4.21 1.76 -9.34
CA ILE A 16 3.33 1.78 -8.17
C ILE A 16 2.84 0.38 -7.84
N LEU A 17 2.37 -0.37 -8.85
CA LEU A 17 1.95 -1.76 -8.68
C LEU A 17 3.08 -2.62 -8.12
N ASN A 18 4.31 -2.47 -8.63
CA ASN A 18 5.47 -3.19 -8.14
C ASN A 18 5.80 -2.82 -6.68
N GLU A 19 5.68 -1.55 -6.31
CA GLU A 19 5.88 -1.10 -4.92
C GLU A 19 4.82 -1.68 -3.97
N LEU A 20 3.55 -1.68 -4.38
CA LEU A 20 2.47 -2.28 -3.60
C LEU A 20 2.69 -3.79 -3.40
N ILE A 21 3.11 -4.51 -4.44
CA ILE A 21 3.44 -5.94 -4.35
C ILE A 21 4.60 -6.19 -3.37
N ARG A 22 5.67 -5.36 -3.42
CA ARG A 22 6.79 -5.44 -2.45
C ARG A 22 6.32 -5.27 -1.01
N ARG A 23 5.30 -4.45 -0.79
CA ARG A 23 4.65 -4.19 0.50
C ARG A 23 3.58 -5.20 0.88
N ARG A 24 3.56 -6.38 0.24
CA ARG A 24 2.60 -7.45 0.50
C ARG A 24 1.14 -7.01 0.30
N ALA A 25 0.92 -5.99 -0.55
CA ALA A 25 -0.43 -5.53 -0.84
C ALA A 25 -1.16 -6.53 -1.73
N ARG A 26 -2.44 -6.74 -1.44
CA ARG A 26 -3.39 -7.41 -2.32
C ARG A 26 -4.07 -6.35 -3.18
N ILE A 27 -3.71 -6.28 -4.46
CA ILE A 27 -4.37 -5.41 -5.43
C ILE A 27 -5.82 -5.87 -5.60
N GLN A 28 -6.77 -4.95 -5.46
CA GLN A 28 -8.19 -5.20 -5.70
C GLN A 28 -8.59 -4.79 -7.10
N ASN A 29 -8.12 -3.62 -7.55
CA ASN A 29 -8.47 -3.08 -8.85
C ASN A 29 -7.42 -2.07 -9.34
N SER A 30 -7.36 -1.87 -10.65
CA SER A 30 -6.51 -0.89 -11.33
C SER A 30 -7.20 -0.44 -12.62
N ASP A 31 -8.06 0.56 -12.54
CA ASP A 31 -8.93 0.98 -13.64
C ASP A 31 -8.83 2.47 -13.93
N ARG A 32 -9.11 2.85 -15.19
CA ARG A 32 -9.33 4.24 -15.57
C ARG A 32 -10.70 4.69 -15.06
N ILE A 33 -10.71 5.68 -14.17
CA ILE A 33 -11.96 6.27 -13.65
C ILE A 33 -12.45 7.42 -14.53
N ASN A 34 -11.55 8.03 -15.32
CA ASN A 34 -11.84 9.00 -16.37
C ASN A 34 -10.68 9.01 -17.40
N GLU A 35 -10.77 9.84 -18.44
CA GLU A 35 -9.74 9.92 -19.49
C GLU A 35 -8.34 10.25 -18.94
N SER A 36 -8.27 11.06 -17.89
CA SER A 36 -7.04 11.61 -17.32
C SER A 36 -6.55 10.89 -16.06
N THR A 37 -7.31 9.96 -15.48
CA THR A 37 -6.97 9.35 -14.18
C THR A 37 -7.14 7.84 -14.16
N VAL A 38 -6.10 7.16 -13.69
CA VAL A 38 -6.12 5.75 -13.30
C VAL A 38 -6.17 5.66 -11.77
N ARG A 39 -7.10 4.87 -11.26
CA ARG A 39 -7.24 4.56 -9.83
C ARG A 39 -6.76 3.15 -9.56
N ILE A 40 -5.86 3.02 -8.59
CA ILE A 40 -5.39 1.74 -8.07
C ILE A 40 -5.94 1.59 -6.65
N THR A 41 -6.63 0.49 -6.38
CA THR A 41 -7.13 0.15 -5.04
C THR A 41 -6.48 -1.14 -4.55
N ALA A 42 -5.98 -1.14 -3.33
CA ALA A 42 -5.31 -2.29 -2.74
C ALA A 42 -5.53 -2.37 -1.22
N ASN A 43 -5.40 -3.58 -0.68
CA ASN A 43 -5.33 -3.79 0.76
C ASN A 43 -3.91 -4.19 1.19
N LEU A 44 -3.39 -3.58 2.25
CA LEU A 44 -2.11 -3.95 2.86
C LEU A 44 -2.14 -3.91 4.39
N PRO A 45 -1.23 -4.65 5.06
CA PRO A 45 -1.04 -4.55 6.51
C PRO A 45 -0.61 -3.13 6.93
N LEU A 46 -1.02 -2.69 8.12
CA LEU A 46 -0.62 -1.38 8.66
C LEU A 46 0.91 -1.25 8.78
N SER A 47 1.59 -2.33 9.15
CA SER A 47 3.06 -2.40 9.26
C SER A 47 3.78 -2.07 7.95
N GLU A 48 3.10 -2.15 6.81
CA GLU A 48 3.67 -1.91 5.48
C GLU A 48 3.35 -0.50 4.93
N THR A 49 2.65 0.34 5.70
CA THR A 49 2.25 1.69 5.27
C THR A 49 3.31 2.76 5.56
N GLU A 50 4.40 2.42 6.25
CA GLU A 50 5.44 3.38 6.59
C GLU A 50 6.04 4.02 5.32
N ASN A 51 6.12 5.35 5.30
CA ASN A 51 6.59 6.15 4.17
C ASN A 51 5.82 5.95 2.85
N LEU A 52 4.66 5.28 2.85
CA LEU A 52 3.91 4.97 1.62
C LEU A 52 3.55 6.23 0.83
N SER A 53 3.07 7.28 1.50
CA SER A 53 2.70 8.54 0.84
C SER A 53 3.89 9.22 0.17
N ARG A 54 5.06 9.21 0.82
CA ARG A 54 6.31 9.72 0.26
C ARG A 54 6.72 8.93 -0.98
N THR A 55 6.70 7.60 -0.91
CA THR A 55 7.08 6.74 -2.02
C THR A 55 6.16 6.92 -3.22
N VAL A 56 4.84 6.93 -3.02
CA VAL A 56 3.86 7.16 -4.09
C VAL A 56 4.08 8.53 -4.73
N ARG A 57 4.30 9.57 -3.94
CA ARG A 57 4.60 10.91 -4.46
C ARG A 57 5.87 10.92 -5.31
N THR A 58 6.91 10.21 -4.91
CA THR A 58 8.15 10.08 -5.70
C THR A 58 7.93 9.31 -7.00
N LEU A 59 7.19 8.20 -6.96
CA LEU A 59 6.90 7.37 -8.15
C LEU A 59 6.00 8.07 -9.17
N THR A 60 5.26 9.11 -8.75
CA THR A 60 4.30 9.86 -9.57
C THR A 60 4.78 11.28 -9.86
N SER A 61 6.08 11.55 -9.71
CA SER A 61 6.68 12.88 -9.95
C SER A 61 6.01 14.02 -9.16
N GLY A 62 5.34 13.70 -8.05
CA GLY A 62 4.63 14.65 -7.20
C GLY A 62 3.12 14.78 -7.45
N PHE A 63 2.58 14.14 -8.50
CA PHE A 63 1.21 14.36 -8.97
C PHE A 63 0.19 13.31 -8.54
N GLY A 64 0.61 12.20 -7.94
CA GLY A 64 -0.30 11.18 -7.43
C GLY A 64 -0.96 11.59 -6.12
N ASP A 65 -2.26 11.34 -6.03
CA ASP A 65 -3.02 11.46 -4.78
C ASP A 65 -3.12 10.08 -4.10
N ILE A 66 -3.07 10.06 -2.78
CA ILE A 66 -3.14 8.83 -1.99
C ILE A 66 -4.08 9.01 -0.79
N SER A 67 -5.02 8.09 -0.68
CA SER A 67 -5.91 7.94 0.47
C SER A 67 -5.68 6.59 1.13
N VAL A 68 -5.60 6.58 2.47
CA VAL A 68 -5.35 5.38 3.27
C VAL A 68 -6.37 5.33 4.40
N GLN A 69 -7.11 4.23 4.51
CA GLN A 69 -8.15 4.05 5.51
C GLN A 69 -8.01 2.70 6.22
N ILE A 70 -8.45 2.64 7.49
CA ILE A 70 -8.49 1.38 8.23
C ILE A 70 -9.63 0.54 7.67
N SER A 71 -9.31 -0.63 7.12
CA SER A 71 -10.30 -1.59 6.61
C SER A 71 -10.67 -2.69 7.61
N GLY A 72 -9.85 -2.89 8.65
CA GLY A 72 -10.08 -3.89 9.70
C GLY A 72 -8.81 -4.57 10.17
N TYR A 73 -8.98 -5.57 11.03
CA TYR A 73 -7.90 -6.43 11.52
C TYR A 73 -7.86 -7.74 10.73
N GLN A 74 -6.66 -8.29 10.58
CA GLN A 74 -6.44 -9.59 9.97
C GLN A 74 -5.51 -10.40 10.85
N GLU A 75 -5.67 -11.72 10.83
CA GLU A 75 -4.72 -12.63 11.44
C GLU A 75 -3.35 -12.50 10.76
N VAL A 76 -2.31 -12.39 11.58
CA VAL A 76 -0.92 -12.37 11.11
C VAL A 76 -0.43 -13.81 10.92
N PRO A 77 0.42 -14.09 9.92
CA PRO A 77 1.04 -15.39 9.77
C PRO A 77 1.79 -15.84 11.05
N ASP A 78 1.83 -17.14 11.30
CA ASP A 78 2.44 -17.72 12.52
C ASP A 78 3.88 -17.24 12.75
N PHE A 79 4.67 -17.13 11.70
CA PHE A 79 6.07 -16.70 11.79
C PHE A 79 6.19 -15.23 12.24
N GLU A 80 5.30 -14.34 11.78
CA GLU A 80 5.27 -12.93 12.21
C GLU A 80 4.76 -12.83 13.64
N ARG A 81 3.74 -13.61 14.00
CA ARG A 81 3.22 -13.67 15.37
C ARG A 81 4.32 -14.03 16.36
N ASN A 82 5.08 -15.09 16.08
CA ASN A 82 6.15 -15.56 16.96
C ASN A 82 7.24 -14.49 17.12
N ALA A 83 7.67 -13.85 16.02
CA ALA A 83 8.64 -12.76 16.06
C ALA A 83 8.15 -11.54 16.87
N ILE A 84 6.86 -11.19 16.76
CA ILE A 84 6.25 -10.11 17.54
C ILE A 84 6.26 -10.45 19.03
N LEU A 85 5.90 -11.68 19.39
CA LEU A 85 5.91 -12.16 20.78
C LEU A 85 7.34 -12.15 21.35
N GLU A 86 8.33 -12.68 20.63
CA GLU A 86 9.73 -12.68 21.04
C GLU A 86 10.26 -11.27 21.32
N ARG A 87 10.01 -10.29 20.42
CA ARG A 87 10.41 -8.90 20.66
C ARG A 87 9.76 -8.29 21.89
N ARG A 88 8.50 -8.63 22.15
CA ARG A 88 7.74 -8.11 23.30
C ARG A 88 8.21 -8.74 24.62
N HIS A 89 8.60 -10.01 24.60
CA HIS A 89 9.04 -10.74 25.78
C HIS A 89 10.54 -10.58 26.08
N GLY A 90 11.39 -10.31 25.08
CA GLY A 90 12.85 -10.13 25.23
C GLY A 90 13.30 -8.75 25.74
N SER A 91 12.39 -7.93 26.29
CA SER A 91 12.68 -6.61 26.87
C SER A 91 12.53 -6.58 28.41
N LEU A 92 12.73 -7.73 29.09
CA LEU A 92 12.80 -7.85 30.56
C LEU A 92 14.15 -8.42 30.98
#